data_AF-A0A528HPM1-F1
#
_entry.id   AF-A0A528HPM1-F1
#
_cell.length_a   1.000
_cell.length_b   1.000
_cell.length_c   1.000
_cell.angle_alpha   90.00
_cell.angle_beta   90.00
_cell.angle_gamma   90.00
#
_symmetry.space_group_name_H-M   'P 1'
#
loop_
_entity.id
_entity.type
_entity.pdbx_description
1 polymer ?
#
loop_
_entity_poly.entity_id
_entity_poly.type
_entity_poly.pdbx_seq_one_letter_code
_entity_poly.pdbx_strand_id
1 'polypeptide(L)'
;LAELTGAVARQAQILPDPVDDWLGGIAGDTSGLTQKAVTSELNAIWRADILPFCQAALNDRYPFSPESAVDVNVRDFARLFGPAGMIDTFINDHLISYVDTASQPWKWRADFGLDAAALAAFEQARRIRDDLFPGGTGPVMSFTLQPKDLSPNVTRVTLNLDGQTLVYYNNATRPQPMTWPGKDGTGVISLAFQPIDGSPEVMLN
;
A
#
# COMPACT_ATOMS: atom_id res chain seq x y z
N LEU A 1 16.63 -5.16 -1.81
CA LEU A 1 15.82 -3.91 -1.80
C LEU A 1 14.74 -3.95 -2.88
N ALA A 2 15.09 -4.20 -4.14
CA ALA A 2 14.14 -4.36 -5.26
C ALA A 2 13.01 -5.39 -5.05
N GLU A 3 13.24 -6.46 -4.28
CA GLU A 3 12.19 -7.48 -4.02
C GLU A 3 11.17 -7.06 -2.94
N LEU A 4 11.58 -6.26 -1.95
CA LEU A 4 10.71 -5.77 -0.88
C LEU A 4 9.97 -4.50 -1.32
N THR A 5 10.65 -3.59 -2.04
CA THR A 5 10.01 -2.45 -2.72
C THR A 5 9.08 -2.94 -3.83
N GLY A 6 9.42 -4.06 -4.47
CA GLY A 6 8.56 -4.74 -5.44
C GLY A 6 7.30 -5.37 -4.83
N ALA A 7 7.30 -5.78 -3.55
CA ALA A 7 6.09 -6.35 -2.92
C ALA A 7 5.02 -5.29 -2.65
N VAL A 8 5.42 -4.11 -2.18
CA VAL A 8 4.55 -2.95 -1.99
C VAL A 8 4.13 -2.35 -3.33
N ALA A 9 5.06 -2.22 -4.28
CA ALA A 9 4.76 -1.72 -5.63
C ALA A 9 3.87 -2.67 -6.44
N ARG A 10 3.97 -4.00 -6.26
CA ARG A 10 3.07 -4.99 -6.88
C ARG A 10 1.66 -4.97 -6.31
N GLN A 11 1.46 -4.40 -5.11
CA GLN A 11 0.13 -4.12 -4.56
C GLN A 11 -0.40 -2.73 -4.96
N ALA A 12 0.44 -1.84 -5.48
CA ALA A 12 0.11 -0.45 -5.83
C ALA A 12 0.03 -0.17 -7.33
N GLN A 13 0.16 -1.20 -8.19
CA GLN A 13 0.08 -1.00 -9.64
C GLN A 13 -1.36 -0.82 -10.11
N ILE A 14 -1.67 0.46 -10.37
CA ILE A 14 -2.78 0.98 -11.18
C ILE A 14 -4.15 0.68 -10.58
N LEU A 15 -4.57 1.56 -9.67
CA LEU A 15 -6.01 1.78 -9.49
C LEU A 15 -6.47 2.63 -10.69
N PRO A 16 -7.27 2.10 -11.64
CA PRO A 16 -7.97 2.97 -12.57
C PRO A 16 -8.81 3.96 -11.76
N ASP A 17 -8.96 5.18 -12.26
CA ASP A 17 -9.91 6.14 -11.68
C ASP A 17 -11.29 5.44 -11.68
N PRO A 18 -11.83 5.03 -10.51
CA PRO A 18 -13.08 4.27 -10.48
C PRO A 18 -14.24 5.08 -11.07
N VAL A 19 -14.04 6.38 -11.19
CA VAL A 19 -14.94 7.39 -11.73
C VAL A 19 -15.24 7.17 -13.21
N ASP A 20 -14.27 6.73 -14.02
CA ASP A 20 -14.46 6.62 -15.48
C ASP A 20 -15.30 5.39 -15.87
N ASP A 21 -15.10 4.26 -15.19
CA ASP A 21 -15.89 3.04 -15.40
C ASP A 21 -17.36 3.20 -14.92
N TRP A 22 -17.59 4.03 -13.89
CA TRP A 22 -18.94 4.27 -13.35
C TRP A 22 -19.85 5.11 -14.26
N LEU A 23 -19.27 5.90 -15.17
CA LEU A 23 -20.02 6.77 -16.07
C LEU A 23 -20.59 6.04 -17.31
N GLY A 24 -20.19 4.79 -17.56
CA GLY A 24 -20.62 4.00 -18.74
C GLY A 24 -22.04 3.40 -18.66
N GLY A 25 -22.70 3.45 -17.50
CA GLY A 25 -23.97 2.76 -17.24
C GLY A 25 -25.25 3.57 -17.46
N ILE A 26 -25.42 4.25 -18.60
CA ILE A 26 -26.65 5.00 -18.92
C ILE A 26 -27.43 4.32 -20.05
N ALA A 27 -28.21 3.30 -19.71
CA ALA A 27 -29.40 2.88 -20.47
C ALA A 27 -30.46 2.31 -19.52
N GLY A 28 -31.74 2.37 -19.91
CA GLY A 28 -32.90 2.36 -19.01
C GLY A 28 -33.34 1.00 -18.46
N ASP A 29 -33.61 0.97 -17.17
CA ASP A 29 -34.51 0.02 -16.49
C ASP A 29 -34.98 0.64 -15.16
N THR A 30 -36.24 0.40 -14.77
CA THR A 30 -36.87 1.00 -13.58
C THR A 30 -36.36 0.42 -12.26
N SER A 31 -35.84 -0.82 -12.26
CA SER A 31 -35.08 -1.42 -11.15
C SER A 31 -33.70 -0.75 -10.96
N GLY A 32 -33.13 -0.18 -12.03
CA GLY A 32 -31.86 0.53 -12.00
C GLY A 32 -31.94 1.95 -11.42
N LEU A 33 -33.14 2.50 -11.17
CA LEU A 33 -33.27 3.86 -10.63
C LEU A 33 -32.71 3.97 -9.21
N THR A 34 -32.98 2.98 -8.35
CA THR A 34 -32.46 2.96 -6.98
C THR A 34 -30.95 2.71 -6.96
N GLN A 35 -30.46 1.79 -7.80
CA GLN A 35 -29.02 1.53 -7.94
C GLN A 35 -28.27 2.76 -8.46
N LYS A 36 -28.79 3.43 -9.50
CA LYS A 36 -28.22 4.67 -10.03
C LYS A 36 -28.23 5.81 -9.01
N ALA A 37 -29.31 5.95 -8.23
CA ALA A 37 -29.38 6.96 -7.18
C ALA A 37 -28.31 6.72 -6.10
N VAL A 38 -28.16 5.48 -5.64
CA VAL A 38 -27.14 5.13 -4.63
C VAL A 38 -25.74 5.33 -5.19
N THR A 39 -25.42 4.83 -6.39
CA THR A 39 -24.11 5.04 -7.00
C THR A 39 -23.81 6.52 -7.25
N SER A 40 -24.82 7.32 -7.62
CA SER A 40 -24.67 8.77 -7.79
C SER A 40 -24.39 9.46 -6.45
N GLU A 41 -25.05 9.05 -5.37
CA GLU A 41 -24.83 9.58 -4.02
C GLU A 41 -23.44 9.22 -3.50
N LEU A 42 -23.04 7.95 -3.59
CA LEU A 42 -21.69 7.48 -3.23
C LEU A 42 -20.61 8.25 -4.00
N ASN A 43 -20.84 8.50 -5.29
CA ASN A 43 -19.95 9.30 -6.13
C ASN A 43 -19.85 10.76 -5.70
N ALA A 44 -20.99 11.37 -5.37
CA ALA A 44 -21.03 12.76 -4.93
C ALA A 44 -20.25 12.94 -3.63
N ILE A 45 -20.45 12.03 -2.66
CA ILE A 45 -19.71 12.02 -1.39
C ILE A 45 -18.22 11.81 -1.64
N TRP A 46 -17.84 10.79 -2.43
CA TRP A 46 -16.43 10.51 -2.72
C TRP A 46 -15.71 11.71 -3.35
N ARG A 47 -16.32 12.32 -4.37
CA ARG A 47 -15.75 13.48 -5.09
C ARG A 47 -15.65 14.73 -4.22
N ALA A 48 -16.60 14.92 -3.29
CA ALA A 48 -16.60 16.06 -2.40
C ALA A 48 -15.58 15.90 -1.25
N ASP A 49 -15.57 14.73 -0.61
CA ASP A 49 -14.95 14.58 0.71
C ASP A 49 -13.60 13.86 0.66
N ILE A 50 -13.38 12.95 -0.29
CA ILE A 50 -12.18 12.09 -0.31
C ILE A 50 -11.25 12.42 -1.47
N LEU A 51 -11.78 12.53 -2.70
CA LEU A 51 -10.97 12.68 -3.91
C LEU A 51 -9.98 13.86 -3.87
N PRO A 52 -10.36 15.07 -3.40
CA PRO A 52 -9.43 16.20 -3.38
C PRO A 52 -8.22 15.96 -2.49
N PHE A 53 -8.43 15.37 -1.31
CA PHE A 53 -7.33 15.03 -0.39
C PHE A 53 -6.51 13.86 -0.91
N CYS A 54 -7.16 12.83 -1.46
CA CYS A 54 -6.50 11.68 -2.08
C CYS A 54 -5.50 12.13 -3.17
N GLN A 55 -5.95 12.97 -4.10
CA GLN A 55 -5.09 13.49 -5.17
C GLN A 55 -3.95 14.36 -4.61
N ALA A 56 -4.24 15.24 -3.65
CA ALA A 56 -3.22 16.09 -3.04
C ALA A 56 -2.15 15.28 -2.27
N ALA A 57 -2.56 14.18 -1.63
CA ALA A 57 -1.67 13.34 -0.83
C ALA A 57 -0.84 12.37 -1.67
N LEU A 58 -1.38 11.84 -2.77
CA LEU A 58 -0.79 10.70 -3.50
C LEU A 58 -0.22 11.03 -4.88
N ASN A 59 -0.71 12.07 -5.56
CA ASN A 59 -0.26 12.38 -6.92
C ASN A 59 1.22 12.78 -6.93
N ASP A 60 1.97 12.21 -7.88
CA ASP A 60 3.42 12.42 -8.02
C ASP A 60 4.18 12.13 -6.72
N ARG A 61 3.75 11.12 -5.95
CA ARG A 61 4.42 10.67 -4.73
C ARG A 61 4.73 9.18 -4.75
N TYR A 62 5.93 8.81 -4.33
CA TYR A 62 6.26 7.41 -4.04
C TYR A 62 5.46 6.94 -2.82
N PRO A 63 4.88 5.72 -2.80
CA PRO A 63 5.04 4.62 -3.76
C PRO A 63 4.01 4.57 -4.90
N PHE A 64 3.10 5.54 -5.00
CA PHE A 64 2.01 5.54 -5.99
C PHE A 64 2.48 5.99 -7.38
N SER A 65 3.51 6.83 -7.44
CA SER A 65 4.29 7.13 -8.63
C SER A 65 5.71 6.59 -8.42
N PRO A 66 6.07 5.43 -9.00
CA PRO A 66 7.34 4.75 -8.73
C PRO A 66 8.59 5.58 -9.06
N GLU A 67 8.48 6.47 -10.04
CA GLU A 67 9.56 7.35 -10.49
C GLU A 67 9.65 8.66 -9.67
N SER A 68 8.72 8.90 -8.75
CA SER A 68 8.75 10.10 -7.94
C SER A 68 9.86 10.02 -6.90
N ALA A 69 10.68 11.08 -6.83
CA ALA A 69 11.69 11.26 -5.79
C ALA A 69 11.11 11.82 -4.49
N VAL A 70 9.80 12.07 -4.42
CA VAL A 70 9.12 12.64 -3.25
C VAL A 70 8.19 11.59 -2.66
N ASP A 71 8.42 11.24 -1.40
CA ASP A 71 7.58 10.27 -0.69
C ASP A 71 6.23 10.86 -0.26
N VAL A 72 5.19 10.01 -0.20
CA VAL A 72 3.95 10.33 0.49
C VAL A 72 4.27 10.63 1.96
N ASN A 73 3.70 11.70 2.50
CA ASN A 73 3.81 11.97 3.92
C ASN A 73 3.10 10.86 4.73
N VAL A 74 3.82 10.27 5.68
CA VAL A 74 3.31 9.17 6.51
C VAL A 74 2.00 9.53 7.25
N ARG A 75 1.83 10.78 7.68
CA ARG A 75 0.58 11.24 8.33
C ARG A 75 -0.57 11.34 7.35
N ASP A 76 -0.32 11.81 6.14
CA ASP A 76 -1.35 11.88 5.09
C ASP A 76 -1.75 10.47 4.64
N PHE A 77 -0.77 9.56 4.51
CA PHE A 77 -1.02 8.14 4.25
C PHE A 77 -1.90 7.52 5.34
N ALA A 78 -1.56 7.73 6.62
CA ALA A 78 -2.34 7.23 7.74
C ALA A 78 -3.74 7.85 7.81
N ARG A 79 -3.88 9.14 7.49
CA ARG A 79 -5.18 9.82 7.42
C ARG A 79 -6.08 9.22 6.32
N LEU A 80 -5.50 8.80 5.21
CA LEU A 80 -6.25 8.27 4.07
C LEU A 80 -6.59 6.78 4.25
N PHE A 81 -5.59 5.95 4.55
CA PHE A 81 -5.68 4.48 4.55
C PHE A 81 -5.75 3.85 5.95
N GLY A 82 -5.47 4.61 7.02
CA GLY A 82 -5.48 4.07 8.37
C GLY A 82 -6.88 3.71 8.88
N PRO A 83 -6.95 2.99 10.02
CA PRO A 83 -8.22 2.72 10.71
C PRO A 83 -8.91 4.02 11.11
N ALA A 84 -10.23 4.10 10.88
CA ALA A 84 -11.00 5.35 11.01
C ALA A 84 -10.43 6.51 10.16
N GLY A 85 -9.63 6.20 9.14
CA GLY A 85 -9.19 7.12 8.11
C GLY A 85 -10.31 7.43 7.11
N MET A 86 -10.01 8.27 6.14
CA MET A 86 -11.02 8.79 5.20
C MET A 86 -11.68 7.68 4.37
N ILE A 87 -10.88 6.75 3.81
CA ILE A 87 -11.43 5.67 2.99
C ILE A 87 -12.16 4.65 3.86
N ASP A 88 -11.62 4.32 5.03
CA ASP A 88 -12.26 3.38 5.96
C ASP A 88 -13.61 3.91 6.46
N THR A 89 -13.68 5.19 6.80
CA THR A 89 -14.92 5.86 7.21
C THR A 89 -15.94 5.85 6.08
N PHE A 90 -15.54 6.22 4.85
CA PHE A 90 -16.43 6.16 3.69
C PHE A 90 -16.99 4.75 3.46
N ILE A 91 -16.13 3.74 3.56
CA ILE A 91 -16.52 2.35 3.41
C ILE A 91 -17.57 1.98 4.46
N ASN A 92 -17.31 2.26 5.74
CA ASN A 92 -18.17 1.84 6.84
C ASN A 92 -19.49 2.62 6.91
N ASP A 93 -19.47 3.92 6.59
CA ASP A 93 -20.64 4.78 6.73
C ASP A 93 -21.56 4.75 5.51
N HIS A 94 -20.99 4.53 4.32
CA HIS A 94 -21.75 4.66 3.06
C HIS A 94 -21.79 3.38 2.22
N LEU A 95 -20.71 2.60 2.16
CA LEU A 95 -20.59 1.49 1.21
C LEU A 95 -20.99 0.12 1.79
N ILE A 96 -20.73 -0.12 3.08
CA ILE A 96 -20.74 -1.46 3.68
C ILE A 96 -22.10 -2.15 3.65
N SER A 97 -23.19 -1.38 3.62
CA SER A 97 -24.56 -1.89 3.53
C SER A 97 -24.87 -2.55 2.17
N TYR A 98 -24.12 -2.18 1.12
CA TYR A 98 -24.35 -2.60 -0.26
C TYR A 98 -23.36 -3.68 -0.73
N VAL A 99 -22.34 -3.98 0.06
CA VAL A 99 -21.23 -4.86 -0.32
C VAL A 99 -21.18 -6.11 0.57
N ASP A 100 -20.91 -7.25 -0.04
CA ASP A 100 -20.42 -8.45 0.63
C ASP A 100 -18.89 -8.40 0.68
N THR A 101 -18.37 -8.19 1.90
CA THR A 101 -16.93 -8.11 2.18
C THR A 101 -16.37 -9.42 2.74
N ALA A 102 -17.23 -10.44 2.93
CA ALA A 102 -16.80 -11.78 3.31
C ALA A 102 -16.31 -12.58 2.10
N SER A 103 -16.75 -12.20 0.90
CA SER A 103 -16.23 -12.72 -0.37
C SER A 103 -14.91 -12.04 -0.76
N GLN A 104 -13.99 -12.80 -1.38
CA GLN A 104 -12.80 -12.27 -2.05
C GLN A 104 -12.79 -12.76 -3.52
N PRO A 105 -12.80 -11.87 -4.53
CA PRO A 105 -12.91 -10.42 -4.42
C PRO A 105 -14.27 -9.98 -3.84
N TRP A 106 -14.36 -8.75 -3.33
CA TRP A 106 -15.61 -8.18 -2.84
C TRP A 106 -16.67 -8.14 -3.94
N LYS A 107 -17.92 -8.27 -3.53
CA LYS A 107 -19.06 -8.26 -4.45
C LYS A 107 -20.14 -7.32 -3.95
N TRP A 108 -20.85 -6.69 -4.87
CA TRP A 108 -22.12 -6.08 -4.54
C TRP A 108 -23.09 -7.16 -4.05
N ARG A 109 -23.95 -6.80 -3.10
CA ARG A 109 -25.03 -7.68 -2.68
C ARG A 109 -25.99 -7.92 -3.86
N ALA A 110 -26.69 -9.05 -3.82
CA ALA A 110 -27.44 -9.58 -4.97
C ALA A 110 -28.53 -8.64 -5.51
N ASP A 111 -28.97 -7.68 -4.70
CA ASP A 111 -29.95 -6.64 -5.02
C ASP A 111 -29.37 -5.43 -5.80
N PHE A 112 -28.04 -5.29 -5.88
CA PHE A 112 -27.37 -4.16 -6.55
C PHE A 112 -26.84 -4.46 -7.95
N GLY A 113 -26.38 -5.68 -8.24
CA GLY A 113 -26.04 -6.11 -9.61
C GLY A 113 -25.03 -5.25 -10.38
N LEU A 114 -24.23 -4.41 -9.70
CA LEU A 114 -23.22 -3.53 -10.31
C LEU A 114 -21.93 -4.31 -10.63
N ASP A 115 -21.09 -3.72 -11.48
CA ASP A 115 -19.76 -4.28 -11.77
C ASP A 115 -18.90 -4.30 -10.51
N ALA A 116 -18.30 -5.46 -10.22
CA ALA A 116 -17.41 -5.66 -9.09
C ALA A 116 -16.05 -4.97 -9.27
N ALA A 117 -15.67 -4.61 -10.51
CA ALA A 117 -14.44 -3.85 -10.77
C ALA A 117 -14.38 -2.54 -9.97
N ALA A 118 -15.55 -1.92 -9.75
CA ALA A 118 -15.75 -0.75 -8.89
C ALA A 118 -15.25 -0.92 -7.45
N LEU A 119 -15.28 -2.14 -6.92
CA LEU A 119 -14.97 -2.44 -5.52
C LEU A 119 -13.49 -2.76 -5.30
N ALA A 120 -12.75 -3.07 -6.36
CA ALA A 120 -11.35 -3.49 -6.27
C ALA A 120 -10.47 -2.45 -5.55
N ALA A 121 -10.70 -1.17 -5.80
CA ALA A 121 -9.97 -0.09 -5.15
C ALA A 121 -10.24 -0.02 -3.63
N PHE A 122 -11.48 -0.21 -3.22
CA PHE A 122 -11.87 -0.20 -1.80
C PHE A 122 -11.38 -1.45 -1.07
N GLU A 123 -11.44 -2.62 -1.73
CA GLU A 123 -10.87 -3.86 -1.22
C GLU A 123 -9.36 -3.72 -1.01
N GLN A 124 -8.66 -3.16 -1.99
CA GLN A 124 -7.23 -2.90 -1.89
C GLN A 124 -6.90 -1.90 -0.78
N ALA A 125 -7.69 -0.82 -0.62
CA ALA A 125 -7.49 0.14 0.47
C ALA A 125 -7.69 -0.49 1.86
N ARG A 126 -8.69 -1.37 2.02
CA ARG A 126 -8.91 -2.12 3.26
C ARG A 126 -7.78 -3.10 3.54
N ARG A 127 -7.24 -3.74 2.50
CA ARG A 127 -6.06 -4.59 2.62
C ARG A 127 -4.82 -3.80 3.06
N ILE A 128 -4.58 -2.62 2.49
CA ILE A 128 -3.51 -1.71 2.92
C ILE A 128 -3.67 -1.36 4.41
N ARG A 129 -4.89 -1.03 4.84
CA ARG A 129 -5.20 -0.77 6.25
C ARG A 129 -4.83 -1.96 7.14
N ASP A 130 -5.30 -3.15 6.78
CA ASP A 130 -5.14 -4.36 7.59
C ASP A 130 -3.67 -4.82 7.67
N ASP A 131 -2.93 -4.69 6.56
CA ASP A 131 -1.53 -5.11 6.46
C ASP A 131 -0.58 -4.11 7.17
N LEU A 132 -0.85 -2.80 7.11
CA LEU A 132 0.05 -1.76 7.61
C LEU A 132 -0.37 -1.16 8.96
N PHE A 133 -1.58 -1.42 9.46
CA PHE A 133 -2.03 -0.89 10.75
C PHE A 133 -2.54 -2.00 11.69
N PRO A 134 -1.79 -3.11 11.88
CA PRO A 134 -2.27 -4.27 12.65
C PRO A 134 -2.57 -3.98 14.13
N GLY A 135 -2.02 -2.88 14.68
CA GLY A 135 -2.25 -2.41 16.05
C GLY A 135 -3.12 -1.16 16.16
N GLY A 136 -3.81 -0.75 15.08
CA GLY A 136 -4.57 0.50 15.05
C GLY A 136 -3.72 1.77 14.89
N THR A 137 -2.39 1.63 14.96
CA THR A 137 -1.40 2.69 14.78
C THR A 137 -0.37 2.21 13.77
N GLY A 138 0.18 3.14 12.98
CA GLY A 138 1.04 2.79 11.85
C GLY A 138 1.24 3.95 10.88
N PRO A 139 1.74 3.69 9.67
CA PRO A 139 2.01 2.37 9.08
C PRO A 139 3.19 1.64 9.75
N VAL A 140 3.06 0.33 10.01
CA VAL A 140 4.11 -0.57 10.48
C VAL A 140 3.96 -1.94 9.81
N MET A 141 5.03 -2.43 9.22
CA MET A 141 5.17 -3.76 8.64
C MET A 141 6.22 -4.56 9.40
N SER A 142 5.86 -5.76 9.85
CA SER A 142 6.80 -6.71 10.46
C SER A 142 7.15 -7.81 9.47
N PHE A 143 8.43 -8.10 9.28
CA PHE A 143 8.89 -9.16 8.40
C PHE A 143 10.15 -9.80 8.96
N THR A 144 10.60 -10.89 8.33
CA THR A 144 11.84 -11.55 8.70
C THR A 144 12.77 -11.55 7.50
N LEU A 145 14.01 -11.12 7.72
CA LEU A 145 15.02 -11.07 6.68
C LEU A 145 16.08 -12.15 6.94
N GLN A 146 16.35 -12.96 5.93
CA GLN A 146 17.40 -13.97 5.98
C GLN A 146 18.32 -13.80 4.76
N PRO A 147 19.61 -13.49 4.96
CA PRO A 147 20.58 -13.54 3.88
C PRO A 147 20.72 -14.98 3.39
N LYS A 148 20.86 -15.16 2.08
CA LYS A 148 20.99 -16.50 1.46
C LYS A 148 22.42 -16.81 1.10
N ASP A 149 23.02 -15.93 0.33
CA ASP A 149 24.38 -16.07 -0.21
C ASP A 149 25.06 -14.70 -0.29
N LEU A 150 26.38 -14.74 -0.48
CA LEU A 150 27.19 -13.57 -0.71
C LEU A 150 28.15 -13.89 -1.87
N SER A 151 28.32 -12.93 -2.78
CA SER A 151 29.23 -13.08 -3.89
C SER A 151 30.67 -13.34 -3.39
N PRO A 152 31.45 -14.23 -4.02
CA PRO A 152 32.82 -14.56 -3.57
C PRO A 152 33.80 -13.38 -3.51
N ASN A 153 33.50 -12.27 -4.20
CA ASN A 153 34.31 -11.06 -4.18
C ASN A 153 33.95 -10.09 -3.04
N VAL A 154 33.00 -10.44 -2.17
CA VAL A 154 32.57 -9.62 -1.03
C VAL A 154 32.78 -10.41 0.27
N THR A 155 33.36 -9.76 1.27
CA THR A 155 33.60 -10.37 2.60
C THR A 155 32.50 -10.09 3.60
N ARG A 156 31.80 -8.95 3.46
CA ARG A 156 30.73 -8.52 4.36
C ARG A 156 29.69 -7.73 3.59
N VAL A 157 28.42 -7.95 3.90
CA VAL A 157 27.33 -7.04 3.55
C VAL A 157 26.67 -6.53 4.83
N THR A 158 26.37 -5.24 4.86
CA THR A 158 25.68 -4.56 5.95
C THR A 158 24.42 -3.91 5.40
N LEU A 159 23.25 -4.34 5.86
CA LEU A 159 21.98 -3.66 5.62
C LEU A 159 21.63 -2.87 6.88
N ASN A 160 21.48 -1.56 6.75
CA ASN A 160 20.78 -0.75 7.74
C ASN A 160 19.36 -0.50 7.24
N LEU A 161 18.37 -0.87 8.04
CA LEU A 161 16.95 -0.62 7.79
C LEU A 161 16.39 0.17 8.95
N ASP A 162 16.44 1.48 8.78
CA ASP A 162 15.87 2.45 9.70
C ASP A 162 16.35 2.27 11.15
N GLY A 163 17.67 2.14 11.32
CA GLY A 163 18.37 1.88 12.59
C GLY A 163 18.60 0.40 12.89
N GLN A 164 17.87 -0.52 12.25
CA GLN A 164 18.09 -1.95 12.41
C GLN A 164 19.21 -2.43 11.49
N THR A 165 20.33 -2.88 12.06
CA THR A 165 21.45 -3.40 11.29
C THR A 165 21.41 -4.93 11.18
N LEU A 166 21.60 -5.42 9.96
CA LEU A 166 21.94 -6.82 9.66
C LEU A 166 23.32 -6.84 9.00
N VAL A 167 24.22 -7.66 9.54
CA VAL A 167 25.56 -7.88 9.00
C VAL A 167 25.72 -9.35 8.63
N TYR A 168 26.22 -9.62 7.43
CA TYR A 168 26.40 -10.97 6.91
C TYR A 168 27.78 -11.19 6.28
N TYR A 169 28.41 -12.32 6.59
CA TYR A 169 29.80 -12.67 6.24
C TYR A 169 29.90 -13.99 5.44
N ASN A 170 28.86 -14.37 4.69
CA ASN A 170 28.78 -15.67 4.02
C ASN A 170 28.85 -16.90 4.95
N ASN A 171 28.35 -16.76 6.18
CA ASN A 171 28.30 -17.83 7.18
C ASN A 171 26.89 -18.47 7.25
N ALA A 172 26.68 -19.43 8.15
CA ALA A 172 25.33 -19.97 8.36
C ALA A 172 24.38 -18.88 8.84
N THR A 173 23.26 -18.68 8.14
CA THR A 173 22.31 -17.60 8.44
C THR A 173 21.18 -18.04 9.34
N ARG A 174 20.62 -17.08 10.08
CA ARG A 174 19.37 -17.23 10.80
C ARG A 174 18.40 -16.13 10.34
N PRO A 175 17.10 -16.43 10.20
CA PRO A 175 16.10 -15.41 9.96
C PRO A 175 16.13 -14.36 11.08
N GLN A 176 16.23 -13.06 10.73
CA GLN A 176 16.23 -11.95 11.67
C GLN A 176 14.91 -11.17 11.55
N PRO A 177 14.10 -11.07 12.61
CA PRO A 177 12.88 -10.27 12.60
C PRO A 177 13.24 -8.77 12.52
N MET A 178 12.48 -8.04 11.71
CA MET A 178 12.63 -6.60 11.48
C MET A 178 11.27 -5.93 11.34
N THR A 179 11.24 -4.62 11.54
CA THR A 179 10.06 -3.79 11.30
C THR A 179 10.39 -2.62 10.38
N TRP A 180 9.42 -2.20 9.56
CA TRP A 180 9.49 -0.93 8.83
C TRP A 180 8.22 -0.12 9.12
N PRO A 181 8.31 1.17 9.49
CA PRO A 181 9.52 1.87 9.90
C PRO A 181 10.23 1.19 11.09
N GLY A 182 11.53 1.42 11.19
CA GLY A 182 12.35 0.94 12.29
C GLY A 182 12.09 1.73 13.57
N LYS A 183 12.43 1.14 14.72
CA LYS A 183 12.16 1.74 16.04
C LYS A 183 12.90 3.05 16.26
N ASP A 184 14.04 3.23 15.60
CA ASP A 184 14.90 4.39 15.76
C ASP A 184 14.48 5.56 14.85
N GLY A 185 13.61 5.31 13.87
CA GLY A 185 12.96 6.35 13.05
C GLY A 185 13.94 7.27 12.30
N THR A 186 15.12 6.76 11.97
CA THR A 186 16.14 7.45 11.19
C THR A 186 15.70 7.79 9.76
N GLY A 187 14.73 7.05 9.22
CA GLY A 187 14.30 7.13 7.82
C GLY A 187 15.35 6.63 6.81
N VAL A 188 16.50 6.13 7.27
CA VAL A 188 17.63 5.75 6.41
C VAL A 188 17.59 4.25 6.13
N ILE A 189 17.62 3.90 4.85
CA ILE A 189 17.87 2.54 4.39
C ILE A 189 19.16 2.57 3.59
N SER A 190 20.13 1.73 3.93
CA SER A 190 21.39 1.63 3.20
C SER A 190 21.89 0.21 3.14
N LEU A 191 22.53 -0.13 2.02
CA LEU A 191 23.14 -1.44 1.79
C LEU A 191 24.60 -1.26 1.41
N ALA A 192 25.49 -1.76 2.23
CA ALA A 192 26.93 -1.58 2.08
C ALA A 192 27.63 -2.94 1.87
N PHE A 193 28.57 -3.00 0.93
CA PHE A 193 29.36 -4.19 0.61
C PHE A 193 30.83 -3.91 0.85
N GLN A 194 31.51 -4.79 1.59
CA GLN A 194 32.95 -4.76 1.79
C GLN A 194 33.64 -5.73 0.83
N PRO A 195 34.35 -5.24 -0.20
CA PRO A 195 35.08 -6.10 -1.13
C PRO A 195 36.21 -6.89 -0.45
N ILE A 196 36.53 -8.07 -1.00
CA ILE A 196 37.60 -8.93 -0.48
C ILE A 196 39.01 -8.43 -0.80
N ASP A 197 39.16 -7.61 -1.83
CA ASP A 197 40.44 -7.03 -2.26
C ASP A 197 40.92 -5.88 -1.37
N GLY A 198 40.17 -5.55 -0.31
CA GLY A 198 40.48 -4.47 0.62
C GLY A 198 40.14 -3.08 0.10
N SER A 199 39.47 -2.97 -1.05
CA SER A 199 38.94 -1.68 -1.51
C SER A 199 37.87 -1.12 -0.56
N PRO A 200 37.60 0.19 -0.61
CA PRO A 200 36.62 0.84 0.25
C PRO A 200 35.23 0.20 0.15
N GLU A 201 34.46 0.31 1.22
CA GLU A 201 33.07 -0.15 1.25
C GLU A 201 32.23 0.57 0.19
N VAL A 202 31.47 -0.20 -0.58
CA VAL A 202 30.57 0.32 -1.61
C VAL A 202 29.17 0.41 -1.04
N MET A 203 28.62 1.62 -0.97
CA MET A 203 27.26 1.87 -0.47
C MET A 203 26.26 2.05 -1.63
N LEU A 204 25.12 1.38 -1.49
CA LEU A 204 23.92 1.60 -2.27
C LEU A 204 22.90 2.32 -1.38
N ASN A 205 22.45 3.47 -1.83
CA ASN A 205 21.39 4.28 -1.21
C ASN A 205 20.14 4.18 -2.07
#